data_AF-A0A1F3D099-F1
#
_entry.id   AF-A0A1F3D099-F1
#
_cell.length_a   1.000
_cell.length_b   1.000
_cell.length_c   1.000
_cell.angle_alpha   90.00
_cell.angle_beta   90.00
_cell.angle_gamma   90.00
#
_symmetry.space_group_name_H-M   'P 1'
#
loop_
_entity.id
_entity.type
_entity.pdbx_description
1 polymer ?
#
loop_
_entity_poly.entity_id
_entity_poly.type
_entity_poly.pdbx_seq_one_letter_code
_entity_poly.pdbx_strand_id
1 'polypeptide(L)' 'MAGPLGKNDRTYRGIFILNVNTVEEAGILLNSDPAVREKIFDAEVFKWYGSAVLEEYLDAAGKVGKYTF' A
#
# COMPACT_ATOMS: atom_id res chain seq x y z
N MET A 1 1.10 -2.56 4.69
CA MET A 1 2.24 -3.13 3.94
C MET A 1 2.60 -2.14 2.83
N ALA A 2 3.87 -1.77 2.73
CA ALA A 2 4.38 -0.89 1.68
C ALA A 2 5.75 -1.41 1.24
N GLY A 3 6.03 -1.39 -0.06
CA GLY A 3 7.28 -1.91 -0.62
C GLY A 3 7.64 -1.24 -1.94
N PRO A 4 8.94 -1.04 -2.22
CA PRO A 4 9.39 -0.45 -3.47
C PRO A 4 9.18 -1.43 -4.63
N LEU A 5 8.73 -0.90 -5.76
CA LEU A 5 8.65 -1.68 -6.99
C LEU A 5 10.00 -1.65 -7.71
N GLY A 6 10.34 -2.77 -8.33
CA GLY A 6 11.44 -2.81 -9.31
C GLY A 6 11.13 -1.97 -10.55
N LYS A 7 12.02 -2.00 -11.54
CA LYS A 7 11.78 -1.33 -12.83
C LYS A 7 10.43 -1.78 -13.40
N ASN A 8 9.58 -0.82 -13.70
CA ASN A 8 8.27 -1.03 -14.29
C ASN A 8 8.00 0.10 -15.30
N ASP A 9 7.18 -0.19 -16.30
CA ASP A 9 6.92 0.72 -17.43
C ASP A 9 6.21 2.00 -17.00
N ARG A 10 5.51 1.96 -15.86
CA ARG A 10 4.78 3.09 -15.30
C ARG A 10 5.60 3.89 -14.28
N THR A 11 6.86 3.52 -14.06
CA THR A 11 7.79 4.19 -13.11
C THR A 11 7.29 4.27 -11.66
N TYR A 12 6.34 3.41 -11.27
CA TYR A 12 5.82 3.37 -9.91
C TYR A 12 6.92 3.10 -8.90
N ARG A 13 6.90 3.87 -7.80
CA ARG A 13 7.92 3.82 -6.76
C ARG A 13 7.55 2.92 -5.60
N GLY A 14 6.27 2.60 -5.44
CA GLY A 14 5.80 1.68 -4.41
C GLY A 14 4.31 1.41 -4.53
N ILE A 15 3.86 0.45 -3.73
CA ILE A 15 2.45 0.08 -3.60
C ILE A 15 2.02 0.32 -2.16
N PHE A 16 0.84 0.93 -2.00
CA PHE A 16 0.17 1.07 -0.72
C PHE A 16 -1.11 0.23 -0.73
N ILE A 17 -1.31 -0.55 0.33
CA ILE A 17 -2.54 -1.30 0.56
C ILE A 17 -3.27 -0.61 1.71
N LEU A 18 -4.41 0.02 1.42
CA LEU A 18 -5.21 0.77 2.37
C LEU A 18 -6.50 -0.01 2.67
N ASN A 19 -6.79 -0.22 3.95
CA ASN A 19 -8.05 -0.81 4.40
C ASN A 19 -9.08 0.30 4.61
N VAL A 20 -9.75 0.70 3.53
CA VAL A 20 -10.75 1.79 3.51
C VAL A 20 -11.95 1.38 2.68
N ASN A 21 -13.11 1.95 2.99
CA ASN A 21 -14.36 1.57 2.34
C ASN A 21 -14.55 2.29 1.00
N THR A 22 -13.94 3.47 0.85
CA THR A 22 -14.12 4.34 -0.31
C THR A 22 -12.81 4.88 -0.86
N VAL A 23 -12.84 5.35 -2.11
CA VAL A 23 -11.66 5.96 -2.77
C VAL A 23 -11.38 7.34 -2.19
N GLU A 24 -12.41 8.03 -1.72
CA GLU A 24 -12.30 9.33 -1.07
C GLU A 24 -11.52 9.23 0.25
N GLU A 25 -11.82 8.22 1.08
CA GLU A 25 -11.05 7.91 2.28
C GLU A 25 -9.58 7.59 1.96
N ALA A 26 -9.35 6.81 0.89
CA ALA A 26 -8.00 6.53 0.40
C ALA A 26 -7.25 7.81 0.04
N GLY A 27 -7.91 8.75 -0.66
CA GLY A 27 -7.33 10.03 -1.04
C GLY A 27 -6.97 10.91 0.16
N ILE A 28 -7.78 10.90 1.21
CA ILE A 28 -7.48 11.62 2.46
C ILE A 28 -6.23 11.03 3.12
N LEU A 29 -6.12 9.70 3.19
CA LEU A 29 -4.94 9.03 3.75
C LEU A 29 -3.68 9.29 2.91
N LEU A 30 -3.79 9.27 1.58
CA LEU A 30 -2.66 9.57 0.69
C LEU A 30 -2.18 11.01 0.83
N ASN A 31 -3.09 11.97 1.01
CA ASN A 31 -2.74 13.38 1.28
C ASN A 31 -2.05 13.61 2.63
N SER A 32 -2.08 12.63 3.54
CA SER A 32 -1.29 12.70 4.77
C SER A 32 0.20 12.46 4.54
N ASP A 33 0.57 11.81 3.43
CA ASP A 33 1.98 11.63 3.05
C ASP A 33 2.55 12.94 2.48
N PRO A 34 3.64 13.48 3.07
CA PRO A 34 4.25 14.72 2.59
C PRO A 34 4.66 14.66 1.12
N ALA A 35 5.14 13.53 0.61
CA ALA A 35 5.61 13.43 -0.76
C ALA A 35 4.46 13.43 -1.78
N VAL A 36 3.30 12.88 -1.42
CA VAL A 36 2.08 12.97 -2.24
C VAL A 36 1.50 14.38 -2.16
N ARG A 37 1.41 14.95 -0.95
CA ARG A 37 0.87 16.29 -0.72
C ARG A 37 1.67 17.40 -1.41
N GLU A 38 3.01 17.32 -1.34
CA GLU A 38 3.92 18.25 -2.03
C GLU A 38 4.05 17.91 -3.54
N LYS A 39 3.25 16.98 -4.07
CA LYS A 39 3.21 16.56 -5.48
C LYS A 39 4.56 16.08 -6.03
N ILE A 40 5.41 15.54 -5.15
CA ILE A 40 6.65 14.86 -5.53
C ILE A 40 6.30 13.50 -6.16
N PHE A 41 5.25 12.85 -5.65
CA PHE A 41 4.67 11.63 -6.22
C PHE A 41 3.20 11.81 -6.54
N ASP A 42 2.77 11.20 -7.64
CA ASP A 42 1.36 11.01 -7.96
C ASP A 42 0.90 9.62 -7.54
N ALA A 43 -0.37 9.48 -7.18
CA ALA A 43 -0.94 8.24 -6.65
C ALA A 43 -2.16 7.79 -7.47
N GLU A 44 -2.06 6.63 -8.10
CA GLU A 44 -3.19 5.98 -8.77
C GLU A 44 -3.91 5.04 -7.78
N VAL A 45 -5.21 5.27 -7.59
CA VAL A 45 -6.03 4.47 -6.67
C VAL A 45 -6.82 3.42 -7.44
N PHE A 46 -6.58 2.15 -7.13
CA PHE A 46 -7.33 1.03 -7.67
C PHE A 46 -8.14 0.36 -6.57
N LYS A 47 -9.44 0.14 -6.83
CA LYS A 47 -10.25 -0.73 -5.97
C LYS A 47 -9.73 -2.16 -6.10
N TRP A 48 -9.08 -2.63 -5.06
CA TRP A 48 -8.53 -3.98 -5.04
C TRP A 48 -9.35 -4.85 -4.09
N TYR A 49 -10.07 -5.80 -4.67
CA TYR A 49 -10.70 -6.90 -3.95
C TYR A 49 -9.61 -7.93 -3.65
N GLY A 50 -8.75 -7.62 -2.69
CA GLY A 50 -7.84 -8.61 -2.12
C GLY A 50 -8.65 -9.76 -1.52
N SER A 51 -8.05 -10.95 -1.46
CA SER A 51 -8.61 -12.04 -0.66
C SER A 51 -9.00 -11.47 0.71
N ALA A 52 -10.22 -11.73 1.19
CA ALA A 52 -10.78 -11.22 2.45
C ALA A 52 -10.03 -11.69 3.72
N VAL A 53 -8.76 -12.06 3.56
CA VAL A 53 -7.89 -12.88 4.40
C VAL A 53 -6.60 -12.10 4.71
N LEU A 54 -6.56 -10.78 4.48
CA LEU A 54 -5.38 -9.96 4.82
C LEU A 54 -5.13 -9.95 6.34
N GLU A 55 -6.20 -10.07 7.14
CA GLU A 55 -6.14 -10.22 8.59
C GLU A 55 -5.57 -11.60 9.01
N GLU A 56 -6.03 -12.68 8.38
CA GLU A 56 -5.50 -14.04 8.62
C GLU A 56 -4.04 -14.20 8.14
N TYR A 57 -3.64 -13.45 7.10
CA TYR A 57 -2.26 -13.41 6.64
C TYR A 57 -1.33 -12.75 7.68
N LEU A 58 -1.79 -11.75 8.45
CA LEU A 58 -0.98 -11.13 9.50
C LEU A 58 -0.67 -12.14 10.62
N ASP A 59 -1.66 -12.95 11.02
CA ASP A 59 -1.48 -14.01 12.02
C ASP A 59 -0.56 -15.13 11.53
N ALA A 60 -0.62 -15.47 10.24
CA ALA A 60 0.27 -16.45 9.62
C ALA A 60 1.70 -15.90 9.42
N ALA A 61 1.84 -14.64 8.99
CA ALA A 61 3.14 -13.98 8.78
C ALA A 61 3.92 -13.83 10.09
N GLY A 62 3.24 -13.57 11.21
CA GLY A 62 3.85 -13.55 12.55
C GLY A 62 4.46 -14.90 12.97
N LYS A 63 3.97 -16.02 12.45
CA LYS A 63 4.49 -17.37 12.74
C LYS A 63 5.66 -17.79 11.84
N VAL A 64 5.83 -17.17 10.67
CA VAL A 64 6.80 -17.57 9.64
C VAL A 64 7.95 -16.56 9.48
N GLY A 65 7.79 -15.32 9.93
CA GLY A 65 8.76 -14.26 9.76
C GLY A 65 10.06 -14.46 10.55
N LYS A 66 11.06 -15.12 9.94
CA LYS A 66 12.47 -14.90 10.30
C LYS A 66 12.88 -13.50 9.83
N TYR A 67 12.68 -12.49 10.66
CA TYR A 67 13.36 -11.21 10.51
C TYR A 67 14.77 -11.38 11.09
N THR A 68 15.71 -11.85 10.26
CA THR A 68 17.14 -11.72 10.57
C THR A 68 17.54 -10.33 10.07
N PHE A 69 17.75 -9.42 11.03
CA PHE A 69 18.41 -8.14 10.79
C PHE A 69 19.92 -8.35 10.65
#